data_AF-A0A9P0LXF2-F1
#
_entry.id   AF-A0A9P0LXF2-F1
#
_cell.length_a   1.000
_cell.length_b   1.000
_cell.length_c   1.000
_cell.angle_alpha   90.00
_cell.angle_beta   90.00
_cell.angle_gamma   90.00
#
_symmetry.space_group_name_H-M   'P 1'
#
loop_
_entity.id
_entity.type
_entity.pdbx_description
1 polymer ?
#
loop_
_entity_poly.entity_id
_entity_poly.type
_entity_poly.pdbx_seq_one_letter_code
_entity_poly.pdbx_strand_id
1 'polypeptide(L)'
;MTELFGRAYLKVKTGEIAANGFRVTGLWPLNKNIFTAVDYLAAQPLEESMVNLRTPAEGKPLTEASTSRQDTNIEPVPSTSGISHSSLGVVSPYDISPVPNKKRKPSNRGRNASVAAVITSSRYREDLIEKSKKKEEKQNK
;
A
#
# COMPACT_ATOMS: atom_id res chain seq x y z
N MET A 1 11.37 23.93 3.62
CA MET A 1 10.46 22.76 3.71
C MET A 1 11.23 21.44 3.75
N THR A 2 12.14 21.17 2.81
CA THR A 2 12.89 19.91 2.72
C THR A 2 13.72 19.55 3.97
N GLU A 3 14.33 20.53 4.63
CA GLU A 3 15.13 20.29 5.84
C GLU A 3 14.31 19.79 7.05
N LEU A 4 13.08 20.30 7.22
CA LEU A 4 12.19 19.87 8.29
C LEU A 4 11.77 18.42 8.09
N PHE A 5 11.42 18.07 6.85
CA PHE A 5 11.08 16.70 6.47
C PHE A 5 12.25 15.73 6.65
N GLY A 6 13.46 16.11 6.22
CA GLY A 6 14.65 15.26 6.37
C GLY A 6 14.98 14.96 7.84
N ARG A 7 14.95 15.98 8.70
CA ARG A 7 15.19 15.81 10.14
C ARG A 7 14.09 14.99 10.83
N ALA A 8 12.84 15.20 10.47
CA ALA A 8 11.73 14.41 10.99
C ALA A 8 11.83 12.94 10.54
N TYR A 9 12.15 12.68 9.27
CA TYR A 9 12.29 11.33 8.73
C TYR A 9 13.38 10.54 9.43
N LEU A 10 14.57 11.14 9.63
CA LEU A 10 15.67 10.49 10.34
C LEU A 10 15.32 10.17 11.81
N LYS A 11 14.53 11.04 12.47
CA LYS A 11 14.05 10.80 13.84
C LYS A 11 13.03 9.67 13.95
N VAL A 12 12.18 9.50 12.93
CA VAL A 12 11.13 8.46 12.91
C VAL A 12 11.67 7.11 12.45
N LYS A 13 12.82 7.07 11.77
CA LYS A 13 13.48 5.84 11.32
C LYS A 13 14.34 5.19 12.42
N THR A 14 13.79 5.02 13.62
CA THR A 14 14.47 4.33 14.72
C THR A 14 14.02 2.87 14.84
N GLY A 15 14.94 2.00 15.26
CA GLY A 15 14.65 0.59 15.50
C GLY A 15 13.59 0.38 16.59
N GLU A 16 13.51 1.28 17.58
CA GLU A 16 12.48 1.25 18.63
C GLU A 16 11.06 1.36 18.06
N ILE A 17 10.86 2.21 17.04
CA ILE A 17 9.56 2.34 16.37
C ILE A 17 9.21 1.02 15.64
N ALA A 18 10.19 0.40 14.97
CA ALA A 18 9.99 -0.91 14.34
C ALA A 18 9.68 -2.01 15.38
N ALA A 19 10.42 -2.08 16.48
CA ALA A 19 10.21 -3.03 17.57
C ALA A 19 8.83 -2.88 18.21
N ASN A 20 8.39 -1.63 18.43
CA ASN A 20 7.04 -1.35 18.91
C ASN A 20 5.97 -1.77 17.90
N GLY A 21 6.21 -1.58 16.59
CA GLY A 21 5.36 -2.09 15.53
C GLY A 21 5.17 -3.61 15.62
N PHE A 22 6.27 -4.36 15.72
CA PHE A 22 6.21 -5.83 15.86
C PHE A 22 5.48 -6.28 17.12
N ARG A 23 5.62 -5.55 18.23
CA ARG A 23 4.92 -5.85 19.48
C ARG A 23 3.42 -5.63 19.38
N VAL A 24 2.97 -4.56 18.72
CA VAL A 24 1.54 -4.26 18.54
C VAL A 24 0.88 -5.24 17.59
N THR A 25 1.57 -5.65 16.52
CA THR A 25 1.04 -6.67 15.60
C THR A 25 1.15 -8.08 16.14
N GLY A 26 1.80 -8.27 17.30
CA GLY A 26 2.09 -9.58 17.88
C GLY A 26 3.04 -10.44 17.05
N LEU A 27 3.77 -9.83 16.12
CA LEU A 27 4.81 -10.52 15.36
C LEU A 27 6.00 -10.87 16.29
N TRP A 28 6.36 -9.94 17.19
CA TRP A 28 7.42 -10.14 18.17
C TRP A 28 7.18 -9.37 19.49
N PRO A 29 7.15 -10.04 20.66
CA PRO A 29 7.10 -11.50 20.82
C PRO A 29 5.86 -12.09 20.14
N LEU A 30 5.98 -13.31 19.62
CA LEU A 30 4.89 -13.95 18.89
C LEU A 30 3.65 -14.11 19.79
N ASN A 31 2.55 -13.43 19.43
CA ASN A 31 1.27 -13.53 20.12
C ASN A 31 0.33 -14.45 19.34
N LYS A 32 0.21 -15.71 19.78
CA LYS A 32 -0.63 -16.73 19.15
C LYS A 32 -2.13 -16.42 19.16
N ASN A 33 -2.58 -15.44 19.93
CA ASN A 33 -3.99 -15.04 19.97
C ASN A 33 -4.38 -14.12 18.80
N ILE A 34 -3.40 -13.58 18.06
CA ILE A 34 -3.63 -12.72 16.89
C ILE A 34 -3.66 -13.55 15.59
N PHE A 35 -2.94 -14.66 15.55
CA PHE A 35 -2.86 -15.55 14.39
C PHE A 35 -3.76 -16.77 14.57
N THR A 36 -4.52 -17.09 13.54
CA THR A 36 -5.37 -18.28 13.49
C THR A 36 -4.66 -19.43 12.79
N ALA A 37 -5.19 -20.65 12.91
CA ALA A 37 -4.63 -21.81 12.22
C ALA A 37 -4.55 -21.63 10.70
N VAL A 38 -5.46 -20.83 10.13
CA VAL A 38 -5.52 -20.54 8.68
C VAL A 38 -4.27 -19.78 8.22
N ASP A 39 -3.75 -18.87 9.04
CA ASP A 39 -2.56 -18.06 8.72
C ASP A 39 -1.29 -18.92 8.60
N TYR A 40 -1.28 -20.11 9.21
CA TYR A 40 -0.18 -21.07 9.15
C TYR A 40 -0.30 -22.09 8.03
N LEU A 41 -1.46 -22.20 7.36
CA LEU A 41 -1.67 -23.20 6.29
C LEU A 41 -0.72 -23.00 5.11
N ALA A 42 -0.39 -21.75 4.76
CA ALA A 42 0.55 -21.46 3.68
C ALA A 42 2.00 -21.87 4.00
N ALA A 43 2.34 -21.94 5.28
CA ALA A 43 3.65 -22.36 5.75
C ALA A 43 3.71 -23.87 6.05
N GLN A 44 2.58 -24.58 6.01
CA GLN A 44 2.59 -26.03 6.12
C GLN A 44 3.34 -26.58 4.90
N PRO A 45 4.37 -27.41 5.11
CA PRO A 45 4.95 -28.19 4.03
C PRO A 45 3.82 -29.00 3.40
N LEU A 46 3.60 -28.82 2.11
CA LEU A 46 2.77 -29.74 1.34
C LEU A 46 3.56 -31.06 1.33
N GLU A 47 3.29 -31.91 2.31
CA GLU A 47 3.72 -33.30 2.29
C GLU A 47 2.96 -33.97 1.14
N GLU A 48 3.47 -33.80 -0.08
CA GLU A 48 3.10 -34.60 -1.23
C GLU A 48 3.44 -36.06 -0.91
N SER A 49 2.44 -36.74 -0.34
CA SER A 49 2.30 -38.19 -0.17
C SER A 49 3.54 -39.02 -0.48
N MET A 50 4.43 -39.18 0.50
CA MET A 50 5.14 -40.44 0.68
C MET A 50 5.08 -40.81 2.16
N VAL A 51 4.14 -41.71 2.45
CA VAL A 51 3.92 -42.45 3.68
C VAL A 51 5.23 -42.80 4.41
N ASN A 52 5.49 -42.23 5.60
CA ASN A 52 5.44 -42.89 6.92
C ASN A 52 6.30 -42.19 7.99
N LEU A 53 5.65 -41.93 9.14
CA LEU A 53 6.18 -41.95 10.51
C LEU A 53 7.56 -41.31 10.77
N ARG A 54 7.59 -40.15 11.43
CA ARG A 54 8.33 -39.99 12.71
C ARG A 54 8.12 -38.62 13.37
N THR A 55 7.84 -38.73 14.66
CA THR A 55 7.68 -37.73 15.73
C THR A 55 8.95 -36.85 15.91
N PRO A 56 8.85 -35.65 16.52
CA PRO A 56 9.91 -34.64 16.52
C PRO A 56 11.00 -34.92 17.56
N ALA A 57 12.26 -34.73 17.19
CA ALA A 57 13.37 -34.62 18.13
C ALA A 57 14.27 -33.43 17.75
N GLU A 58 14.68 -32.71 18.78
CA GLU A 58 15.42 -31.46 18.79
C GLU A 58 16.81 -31.54 18.13
N GLY A 59 17.24 -30.41 17.57
CA GLY A 59 18.60 -29.91 17.80
C GLY A 59 19.71 -30.27 16.80
N LYS A 60 19.99 -29.28 15.94
CA LYS A 60 21.31 -28.77 15.48
C LYS A 60 21.62 -28.88 13.97
N PRO A 61 22.27 -27.84 13.39
CA PRO A 61 22.45 -27.70 11.94
C PRO A 61 23.84 -28.19 11.49
N LEU A 62 23.96 -28.74 10.28
CA LEU A 62 25.21 -28.71 9.49
C LEU A 62 24.97 -29.05 8.01
N THR A 63 25.35 -28.09 7.17
CA THR A 63 26.31 -28.21 6.05
C THR A 63 25.91 -28.89 4.74
N GLU A 64 25.81 -28.02 3.73
CA GLU A 64 26.20 -28.14 2.32
C GLU A 64 26.51 -29.54 1.76
N ALA A 65 25.68 -29.96 0.81
CA ALA A 65 26.10 -30.84 -0.27
C ALA A 65 25.41 -30.42 -1.57
N SER A 66 26.21 -29.90 -2.50
CA SER A 66 25.83 -29.67 -3.89
C SER A 66 25.29 -30.95 -4.52
N THR A 67 24.09 -30.89 -5.10
CA THR A 67 23.66 -31.87 -6.10
C THR A 67 22.80 -31.16 -7.14
N SER A 68 23.39 -30.98 -8.31
CA SER A 68 22.78 -30.57 -9.58
C SER A 68 21.56 -31.41 -9.90
N ARG A 69 20.40 -30.79 -10.17
CA ARG A 69 19.26 -31.36 -10.92
C ARG A 69 18.46 -30.27 -11.66
N GLN A 70 18.85 -30.10 -12.92
CA GLN A 70 18.04 -29.93 -14.14
C GLN A 70 16.75 -29.10 -14.08
N ASP A 71 16.78 -28.00 -14.83
CA ASP A 71 15.65 -27.23 -15.32
C ASP A 71 14.56 -28.11 -15.93
N THR A 72 13.34 -28.02 -15.38
CA THR A 72 12.11 -28.18 -16.17
C THR A 72 11.21 -26.99 -15.89
N ASN A 73 11.29 -26.02 -16.80
CA ASN A 73 10.38 -24.89 -16.91
C ASN A 73 8.97 -25.41 -17.23
N ILE A 74 8.08 -25.40 -16.24
CA ILE A 74 6.63 -25.43 -16.47
C ILE A 74 6.07 -24.12 -15.92
N GLU A 75 5.98 -23.13 -16.80
CA GLU A 75 5.25 -21.90 -16.54
C GLU A 75 3.74 -22.22 -16.46
N PRO A 76 3.05 -21.92 -15.35
CA PRO A 76 1.59 -21.99 -15.32
C PRO A 76 1.05 -20.77 -16.08
N VAL A 77 0.79 -20.93 -17.37
CA VAL A 77 0.06 -19.91 -18.13
C VAL A 77 -1.41 -19.95 -17.70
N PRO A 78 -1.98 -18.87 -17.13
CA PRO A 78 -3.41 -18.85 -16.82
C PRO A 78 -4.19 -18.80 -18.14
N SER A 79 -4.99 -19.84 -18.39
CA SER A 79 -5.90 -19.90 -19.53
C SER A 79 -7.09 -18.97 -19.28
N THR A 80 -6.91 -17.67 -19.49
CA THR A 80 -7.98 -16.66 -19.35
C THR A 80 -8.59 -16.33 -20.70
N SER A 81 -9.10 -17.32 -21.42
CA SER A 81 -9.92 -17.07 -22.61
C SER A 81 -10.65 -18.33 -23.00
N GLY A 82 -11.93 -18.43 -22.64
CA GLY A 82 -12.75 -19.53 -23.20
C GLY A 82 -14.10 -19.78 -22.57
N ILE A 83 -14.46 -19.17 -21.45
CA ILE A 83 -15.76 -19.43 -20.83
C ILE A 83 -16.65 -18.20 -20.98
N SER A 84 -17.51 -18.24 -21.99
CA SER A 84 -18.56 -17.24 -22.21
C SER A 84 -19.37 -17.05 -20.92
N HIS A 85 -19.35 -15.83 -20.37
CA HIS A 85 -19.97 -15.47 -19.09
C HIS A 85 -21.49 -15.70 -19.02
N SER A 86 -22.16 -16.00 -20.14
CA SER A 86 -23.60 -16.22 -20.19
C SER A 86 -24.08 -17.58 -19.70
N SER A 87 -23.22 -18.62 -19.67
CA SER A 87 -23.65 -19.98 -19.31
C SER A 87 -23.45 -20.37 -17.85
N LEU A 88 -22.68 -19.58 -17.07
CA LEU A 88 -22.35 -19.89 -15.68
C LEU A 88 -23.24 -19.21 -14.63
N GLY A 89 -24.26 -18.44 -15.02
CA GLY A 89 -25.09 -17.70 -14.07
C GLY A 89 -24.29 -16.73 -13.20
N VAL A 90 -23.11 -16.30 -13.66
CA VAL A 90 -22.23 -15.41 -12.90
C VAL A 90 -22.83 -14.02 -12.92
N VAL A 91 -23.44 -13.65 -11.79
CA VAL A 91 -23.98 -12.32 -11.56
C VAL A 91 -22.82 -11.36 -11.32
N SER A 92 -22.77 -10.25 -12.06
CA SER A 92 -21.74 -9.23 -11.85
C SER A 92 -21.93 -8.58 -10.47
N PRO A 93 -20.87 -8.23 -9.74
CA PRO A 93 -21.01 -7.46 -8.49
C PRO A 93 -21.84 -6.18 -8.66
N TYR A 94 -21.81 -5.58 -9.86
CA TYR A 94 -22.62 -4.41 -10.20
C TYR A 94 -24.13 -4.70 -10.30
N ASP A 95 -24.51 -5.94 -10.60
CA ASP A 95 -25.91 -6.38 -10.70
C ASP A 95 -26.49 -6.69 -9.31
N ILE A 96 -25.67 -7.12 -8.36
CA ILE A 96 -26.07 -7.40 -6.97
C ILE A 96 -26.18 -6.09 -6.17
N SER A 97 -25.21 -5.19 -6.36
CA SER A 97 -25.18 -3.90 -5.67
C SER A 97 -24.65 -2.81 -6.61
N PRO A 98 -25.54 -2.05 -7.27
CA PRO A 98 -25.09 -0.97 -8.15
C PRO A 98 -24.39 0.12 -7.34
N VAL A 99 -23.27 0.61 -7.86
CA VAL A 99 -22.46 1.62 -7.18
C VAL A 99 -23.26 2.92 -7.03
N PRO A 100 -23.33 3.51 -5.83
CA PRO A 100 -24.05 4.77 -5.64
C PRO A 100 -23.42 5.91 -6.46
N ASN A 101 -24.22 6.55 -7.31
CA ASN A 101 -23.80 7.71 -8.08
C ASN A 101 -23.69 8.97 -7.20
N LYS A 102 -22.48 9.29 -6.75
CA LYS A 102 -22.19 10.52 -5.99
C LYS A 102 -22.18 11.73 -6.93
N LYS A 103 -23.33 12.40 -7.08
CA LYS A 103 -23.39 13.73 -7.72
C LYS A 103 -22.66 14.74 -6.83
N ARG A 104 -21.42 15.10 -7.19
CA ARG A 104 -20.68 16.17 -6.49
C ARG A 104 -21.32 17.51 -6.85
N LYS A 105 -21.76 18.26 -5.85
CA LYS A 105 -22.04 19.69 -6.03
C LYS A 105 -20.68 20.42 -6.06
N PRO A 106 -20.37 21.27 -7.05
CA PRO A 106 -19.17 22.08 -7.00
C PRO A 106 -19.25 22.95 -5.74
N SER A 107 -18.24 22.83 -4.88
CA SER A 107 -18.13 23.67 -3.68
C SER A 107 -17.65 25.05 -4.10
N ASN A 108 -18.47 26.08 -3.87
CA ASN A 108 -18.02 27.47 -3.92
C ASN A 108 -17.23 27.86 -2.67
N ARG A 109 -17.13 26.96 -1.69
CA ARG A 109 -16.32 27.15 -0.49
C ARG A 109 -14.89 26.72 -0.80
N GLY A 110 -14.01 27.68 -0.96
CA GLY A 110 -12.59 27.45 -1.21
C GLY A 110 -11.84 28.75 -1.49
N ARG A 111 -10.51 28.66 -1.39
CA ARG A 111 -9.61 29.71 -1.88
C ARG A 111 -9.50 29.57 -3.40
N ASN A 112 -9.49 30.69 -4.11
CA ASN A 112 -9.32 30.69 -5.57
C ASN A 112 -8.06 29.91 -5.96
N ALA A 113 -8.15 29.13 -7.03
CA ALA A 113 -7.01 28.37 -7.55
C ALA A 113 -5.83 29.33 -7.83
N SER A 114 -4.66 29.02 -7.28
CA SER A 114 -3.43 29.75 -7.59
C SER A 114 -2.78 29.13 -8.83
N VAL A 115 -2.55 29.95 -9.86
CA VAL A 115 -1.77 29.55 -11.03
C VAL A 115 -0.27 29.61 -10.69
N ALA A 116 0.50 28.64 -11.17
CA ALA A 116 1.96 28.66 -11.01
C ALA A 116 2.55 29.87 -11.75
N ALA A 117 3.39 30.65 -11.07
CA ALA A 117 4.01 31.84 -11.62
C ALA A 117 5.48 31.91 -11.23
N VAL A 118 6.31 32.47 -12.11
CA VAL A 118 7.73 32.72 -11.84
C VAL A 118 7.86 33.91 -10.90
N ILE A 119 8.29 33.66 -9.66
CA ILE A 119 8.33 34.66 -8.58
C ILE A 119 9.31 35.81 -8.89
N THR A 120 10.36 35.54 -9.66
CA THR A 120 11.36 36.54 -10.07
C THR A 120 10.96 37.33 -11.31
N SER A 121 9.79 37.07 -11.90
CA SER A 121 9.32 37.82 -13.08
C SER A 121 8.81 39.21 -12.69
N SER A 122 8.98 40.19 -13.59
CA SER A 122 8.40 41.54 -13.41
C SER A 122 6.89 41.49 -13.26
N ARG A 123 6.22 40.63 -14.06
CA ARG A 123 4.77 40.43 -14.01
C ARG A 123 4.28 40.04 -12.62
N TYR A 124 4.97 39.13 -11.93
CA TYR A 124 4.59 38.73 -10.57
C TYR A 124 4.71 39.89 -9.56
N ARG A 125 5.71 40.76 -9.73
CA ARG A 125 5.87 41.96 -8.89
C ARG A 125 4.74 42.97 -9.13
N GLU A 126 4.41 43.25 -10.39
CA GLU A 126 3.33 44.15 -10.79
C GLU A 126 1.96 43.69 -10.23
N ASP A 127 1.65 42.40 -10.41
CA ASP A 127 0.43 41.78 -9.88
C ASP A 127 0.28 41.94 -8.36
N LEU A 128 1.39 41.84 -7.62
CA LEU A 128 1.37 42.01 -6.16
C LEU A 128 1.10 43.47 -5.76
N ILE A 129 1.70 44.43 -6.45
CA ILE A 129 1.49 45.86 -6.22
C ILE A 129 0.04 46.25 -6.51
N GLU A 130 -0.55 45.74 -7.58
CA GLU A 130 -1.97 46.00 -7.87
C GLU A 130 -2.90 45.38 -6.83
N LYS A 131 -2.61 44.15 -6.38
CA LYS A 131 -3.39 43.47 -5.35
C LYS A 131 -3.36 44.22 -4.01
N SER A 132 -2.22 44.82 -3.64
CA SER A 132 -2.12 45.63 -2.43
C SER A 132 -2.93 46.93 -2.55
N LYS A 133 -2.80 47.66 -3.67
CA LYS A 133 -3.58 48.88 -3.94
C LYS A 133 -5.09 48.65 -3.88
N LYS A 134 -5.59 47.61 -4.55
CA LYS A 134 -7.02 47.23 -4.52
C LYS A 134 -7.52 46.88 -3.12
N LYS A 135 -6.65 46.41 -2.23
CA LYS A 135 -6.99 46.14 -0.82
C LYS A 135 -7.08 47.44 -0.03
N GLU A 136 -6.15 48.37 -0.22
CA GLU A 136 -6.12 49.68 0.42
C GLU A 136 -7.34 50.54 0.01
N GLU A 137 -7.68 50.56 -1.28
CA GLU A 137 -8.88 51.27 -1.80
C GLU A 137 -10.19 50.75 -1.20
N LYS A 138 -10.29 49.45 -0.92
CA LYS A 138 -11.45 48.84 -0.27
C LYS A 138 -11.52 49.09 1.24
N GLN A 139 -10.39 49.41 1.86
CA GLN A 139 -10.34 49.73 3.30
C GLN A 139 -10.63 51.22 3.56
N ASN A 140 -10.33 52.08 2.59
CA ASN A 140 -10.57 53.52 2.68
C ASN A 140 -11.97 53.94 2.16
N LYS A 141 -12.88 52.99 1.92
CA LYS A 141 -14.23 53.22 1.42
C LYS A 141 -15.24 52.56 2.34
#